data_AF-A0A370K656-F1
#
_entry.id   AF-A0A370K656-F1
#
_cell.length_a   1.000
_cell.length_b   1.000
_cell.length_c   1.000
_cell.angle_alpha   90.00
_cell.angle_beta   90.00
_cell.angle_gamma   90.00
#
_symmetry.space_group_name_H-M   'P 1'
#
loop_
_entity.id
_entity.type
_entity.pdbx_description
1 polymer ?
#
loop_
_entity_poly.entity_id
_entity_poly.type
_entity_poly.pdbx_seq_one_letter_code
_entity_poly.pdbx_strand_id
1 'polypeptide(L)'
;MHFQLASEAVDTARLRDALQHPGSGGFCAFEGWVRNSNEGREVDGLDYEAYAELAQSEGERIVAEAIARYGVTDACCVHRTGALKVGDLAVWVGASAAHRDEAFRACRYIIDEIKHRLPIWKKEHYLSGDAEWVACTHVHREHEHEHEMHHHAHPPAAPFTPDYSRQLRLREVGEAGQAKLAASRVLVIGAGGLGCPVISYLAGAGVGTLGIVDGDRLEASNLHRQTMYDAADVGELKVTLAARRVAALNPSVKVRTWVAPLQAEQAVEVFGEFDLVVECTDDMRSRYSSSDAAVISGTPLVLASVYQYEGQLQVVEARPGMPCLRCLWPHEPAPEAVGSCALSGVLGPAPGTLGAMQAMEALKLLLDLPRPRDAALVLVNLLDHSTTRLPIDATQGCALHGGCVSVARQALAKARQEAEIDLAFGNLEGALAAGFQLVDLRDAEEIAAEPLGVEAWRQIPSTQIVERANELGAGPLLLVCASGRRSAHAARLLRAEGWQHVHSLAGGVRALRVMG
;
A
#
# COMPACT_ATOMS: atom_id res chain seq x y z
N MET A 1 -34.50 16.48 -25.76
CA MET A 1 -33.33 16.50 -24.85
C MET A 1 -33.87 16.40 -23.44
N HIS A 2 -33.41 15.41 -22.68
CA HIS A 2 -33.94 15.11 -21.35
C HIS A 2 -33.14 15.80 -20.22
N PHE A 3 -31.96 16.34 -20.51
CA PHE A 3 -31.18 17.15 -19.58
C PHE A 3 -30.80 18.50 -20.21
N GLN A 4 -30.67 19.55 -19.41
CA GLN A 4 -30.23 20.87 -19.87
C GLN A 4 -29.49 21.66 -18.78
N LEU A 5 -28.41 22.36 -19.18
CA LEU A 5 -27.84 23.45 -18.39
C LEU A 5 -28.50 24.79 -18.76
N ALA A 6 -28.82 25.60 -17.75
CA ALA A 6 -29.47 26.90 -17.93
C ALA A 6 -28.72 28.01 -17.20
N SER A 7 -28.37 29.11 -17.88
CA SER A 7 -27.84 30.31 -17.23
C SER A 7 -28.94 31.23 -16.67
N GLU A 8 -30.17 31.06 -17.16
CA GLU A 8 -31.34 31.89 -16.80
C GLU A 8 -32.28 31.16 -15.84
N ALA A 9 -33.27 31.87 -15.31
CA ALA A 9 -34.29 31.29 -14.42
C ALA A 9 -35.13 30.23 -15.17
N VAL A 10 -35.45 29.15 -14.47
CA VAL A 10 -36.15 27.99 -15.04
C VAL A 10 -37.66 28.18 -14.94
N ASP A 11 -38.37 28.07 -16.08
CA ASP A 11 -39.83 28.04 -16.13
C ASP A 11 -40.35 26.62 -15.86
N THR A 12 -40.65 26.35 -14.59
CA THR A 12 -41.08 25.01 -14.14
C THR A 12 -42.47 24.63 -14.66
N ALA A 13 -43.34 25.59 -14.95
CA ALA A 13 -44.65 25.33 -15.52
C ALA A 13 -44.52 24.79 -16.94
N ARG A 14 -43.67 25.43 -17.76
CA ARG A 14 -43.36 24.94 -19.11
C ARG A 14 -42.72 23.55 -19.11
N LEU A 15 -41.80 23.28 -18.19
CA LEU A 15 -41.16 21.97 -18.08
C LEU A 15 -42.14 20.88 -17.64
N ARG A 16 -43.02 21.18 -16.69
CA ARG A 16 -44.12 20.27 -16.29
C ARG A 16 -45.05 19.98 -17.46
N ASP A 17 -45.47 21.00 -18.18
CA ASP A 17 -46.43 20.84 -19.28
C ASP A 17 -45.84 20.00 -20.43
N ALA A 18 -44.52 20.08 -20.66
CA ALA A 18 -43.82 19.22 -21.61
C ALA A 18 -43.80 17.74 -21.21
N LEU A 19 -43.92 17.42 -19.91
CA LEU A 19 -43.97 16.04 -19.41
C LEU A 19 -45.40 15.50 -19.27
N GLN A 20 -46.44 16.29 -19.59
CA GLN A 20 -47.81 15.80 -19.56
C GLN A 20 -48.05 14.79 -20.67
N HIS A 21 -48.57 13.62 -20.30
CA HIS A 21 -48.89 12.57 -21.25
C HIS A 21 -50.22 11.89 -20.87
N PRO A 22 -51.13 11.61 -21.83
CA PRO A 22 -52.44 11.01 -21.53
C PRO A 22 -52.38 9.65 -20.81
N GLY A 23 -51.27 8.91 -20.98
CA GLY A 23 -51.02 7.62 -20.32
C GLY A 23 -50.39 7.71 -18.93
N SER A 24 -50.08 8.92 -18.44
CA SER A 24 -49.43 9.12 -17.14
C SER A 24 -50.46 9.42 -16.05
N GLY A 25 -50.61 8.50 -15.09
CA GLY A 25 -51.43 8.70 -13.88
C GLY A 25 -50.64 9.25 -12.68
N GLY A 26 -49.32 9.38 -12.80
CA GLY A 26 -48.42 9.95 -11.80
C GLY A 26 -47.44 10.95 -12.39
N PHE A 27 -47.23 12.05 -11.68
CA PHE A 27 -46.20 13.05 -11.96
C PHE A 27 -45.51 13.40 -10.65
N CYS A 28 -44.17 13.45 -10.66
CA CYS A 28 -43.36 13.88 -9.54
C CYS A 28 -42.35 14.92 -10.02
N ALA A 29 -42.20 15.99 -9.26
CA ALA A 29 -41.14 16.97 -9.49
C ALA A 29 -40.38 17.26 -8.19
N PHE A 30 -39.09 17.53 -8.35
CA PHE A 30 -38.20 17.99 -7.30
C PHE A 30 -37.62 19.35 -7.68
N GLU A 31 -37.52 20.23 -6.69
CA GLU A 31 -36.93 21.54 -6.83
C GLU A 31 -35.85 21.74 -5.75
N GLY A 32 -34.61 22.00 -6.18
CA GLY A 32 -33.50 22.35 -5.30
C GLY A 32 -33.30 23.85 -5.28
N TRP A 33 -33.58 24.50 -4.14
CA TRP A 33 -33.50 25.95 -3.98
C TRP A 33 -32.25 26.35 -3.20
N VAL A 34 -31.70 27.54 -3.49
CA VAL A 34 -30.61 28.13 -2.71
C VAL A 34 -31.14 28.54 -1.34
N ARG A 35 -30.50 28.06 -0.26
CA ARG A 35 -30.88 28.37 1.12
C ARG A 35 -29.91 29.39 1.72
N ASN A 36 -30.36 30.12 2.73
CA ASN A 36 -29.58 31.14 3.43
C ASN A 36 -28.58 30.60 4.47
N SER A 37 -28.47 29.27 4.60
CA SER A 37 -27.52 28.65 5.54
C SER A 37 -26.96 27.32 5.02
N ASN A 38 -25.69 27.09 5.32
CA ASN A 38 -25.01 25.81 5.11
C ASN A 38 -24.11 25.51 6.32
N GLU A 39 -24.25 24.32 6.92
CA GLU A 39 -23.48 23.88 8.11
C GLU A 39 -23.40 24.89 9.27
N GLY A 40 -24.44 25.70 9.46
CA GLY A 40 -24.52 26.71 10.52
C GLY A 40 -23.91 28.08 10.18
N ARG A 41 -23.45 28.29 8.94
CA ARG A 41 -22.97 29.59 8.41
C ARG A 41 -24.01 30.23 7.51
N GLU A 42 -24.14 31.55 7.57
CA GLU A 42 -25.04 32.32 6.71
C GLU A 42 -24.43 32.53 5.30
N VAL A 43 -25.23 32.24 4.27
CA VAL A 43 -24.85 32.29 2.84
C VAL A 43 -25.70 33.35 2.14
N ASP A 44 -25.10 34.22 1.34
CA ASP A 44 -25.81 35.27 0.57
C ASP A 44 -26.11 34.89 -0.90
N GLY A 45 -25.41 33.88 -1.43
CA GLY A 45 -25.61 33.34 -2.76
C GLY A 45 -24.66 32.18 -3.09
N LEU A 46 -24.84 31.60 -4.28
CA LEU A 46 -24.04 30.49 -4.81
C LEU A 46 -23.64 30.77 -6.25
N ASP A 47 -22.43 30.39 -6.65
CA ASP A 47 -22.02 30.29 -8.05
C ASP A 47 -21.88 28.83 -8.45
N TYR A 48 -22.52 28.44 -9.56
CA TYR A 48 -22.38 27.10 -10.16
C TYR A 48 -21.56 27.16 -11.45
N GLU A 49 -20.46 26.40 -11.50
CA GLU A 49 -19.66 26.21 -12.70
C GLU A 49 -19.76 24.77 -13.20
N ALA A 50 -19.82 24.58 -14.52
CA ALA A 50 -19.96 23.28 -15.14
C ALA A 50 -19.07 23.16 -16.38
N TYR A 51 -18.49 21.99 -16.61
CA TYR A 51 -17.91 21.66 -17.91
C TYR A 51 -19.04 21.25 -18.85
N ALA A 52 -19.55 22.23 -19.61
CA ALA A 52 -20.86 22.14 -20.26
C ALA A 52 -21.09 20.88 -21.11
N GLU A 53 -20.13 20.49 -21.95
CA GLU A 53 -20.27 19.33 -22.85
C GLU A 53 -20.33 18.00 -22.09
N LEU A 54 -19.48 17.84 -21.06
CA LEU A 54 -19.45 16.61 -20.25
C LEU A 54 -20.66 16.54 -19.32
N ALA A 55 -21.04 17.65 -18.70
CA ALA A 55 -22.24 17.73 -17.88
C ALA A 55 -23.50 17.46 -18.69
N GLN A 56 -23.60 17.99 -19.91
CA GLN A 56 -24.73 17.70 -20.80
C GLN A 56 -24.82 16.21 -21.12
N SER A 57 -23.73 15.60 -21.56
CA SER A 57 -23.66 14.17 -21.92
C SER A 57 -23.99 13.26 -20.73
N GLU A 58 -23.41 13.52 -19.56
CA GLU A 58 -23.63 12.71 -18.37
C GLU A 58 -25.04 12.89 -17.79
N GLY A 59 -25.58 14.12 -17.81
CA GLY A 59 -26.95 14.39 -17.40
C GLY A 59 -27.98 13.69 -18.28
N GLU A 60 -27.78 13.69 -19.61
CA GLU A 60 -28.63 12.94 -20.54
C GLU A 60 -28.60 11.44 -20.24
N ARG A 61 -27.42 10.89 -19.93
CA ARG A 61 -27.24 9.49 -19.56
C ARG A 61 -28.01 9.14 -18.28
N ILE A 62 -27.92 9.96 -17.24
CA ILE A 62 -28.64 9.77 -15.97
C ILE A 62 -30.16 9.72 -16.19
N VAL A 63 -30.70 10.66 -16.97
CA VAL A 63 -32.15 10.71 -17.20
C VAL A 63 -32.60 9.53 -18.07
N ALA A 64 -31.83 9.14 -19.08
CA ALA A 64 -32.12 7.95 -19.88
C ALA A 64 -32.09 6.65 -19.04
N GLU A 65 -31.12 6.51 -18.13
CA GLU A 65 -31.04 5.40 -17.18
C GLU A 65 -32.29 5.35 -16.28
N ALA A 66 -32.76 6.50 -15.78
CA ALA A 66 -33.97 6.58 -14.95
C ALA A 66 -35.22 6.15 -15.73
N ILE A 67 -35.37 6.62 -16.98
CA ILE A 67 -36.48 6.25 -17.87
C ILE A 67 -36.50 4.74 -18.09
N ALA A 68 -35.35 4.16 -18.48
CA ALA A 68 -35.24 2.73 -18.74
C ALA A 68 -35.46 1.89 -17.48
N ARG A 69 -34.91 2.31 -16.34
CA ARG A 69 -34.92 1.55 -15.08
C ARG A 69 -36.29 1.49 -14.42
N TYR A 70 -37.04 2.58 -14.46
CA TYR A 70 -38.33 2.68 -13.76
C TYR A 70 -39.53 2.64 -14.71
N GLY A 71 -39.30 2.54 -16.02
CA GLY A 71 -40.36 2.46 -17.01
C GLY A 71 -41.26 3.70 -17.04
N VAL A 72 -40.71 4.87 -16.70
CA VAL A 72 -41.46 6.12 -16.72
C VAL A 72 -41.69 6.59 -18.15
N THR A 73 -42.81 7.26 -18.38
CA THR A 73 -43.22 7.75 -19.71
C THR A 73 -42.24 8.77 -20.25
N ASP A 74 -41.83 9.72 -19.40
CA ASP A 74 -40.83 10.73 -19.73
C ASP A 74 -40.23 11.31 -18.44
N ALA A 75 -39.03 11.86 -18.55
CA ALA A 75 -38.36 12.60 -17.48
C ALA A 75 -37.47 13.71 -18.04
N CYS A 76 -37.30 14.76 -17.25
CA CYS A 76 -36.45 15.89 -17.59
C CYS A 76 -35.72 16.43 -16.35
N CYS A 77 -34.49 16.90 -16.52
CA CYS A 77 -33.73 17.60 -15.50
C CYS A 77 -33.08 18.86 -16.06
N VAL A 78 -33.20 19.97 -15.34
CA VAL A 78 -32.55 21.23 -15.67
C VAL A 78 -31.72 21.68 -14.48
N HIS A 79 -30.44 21.97 -14.71
CA HIS A 79 -29.54 22.50 -13.68
C HIS A 79 -29.07 23.90 -14.08
N ARG A 80 -29.16 24.86 -13.15
CA ARG A 80 -28.69 26.23 -13.38
C ARG A 80 -27.18 26.35 -13.20
N THR A 81 -26.56 27.22 -13.98
CA THR A 81 -25.16 27.62 -13.85
C THR A 81 -25.05 29.15 -13.72
N GLY A 82 -23.93 29.64 -13.22
CA GLY A 82 -23.70 31.04 -12.90
C GLY A 82 -24.15 31.42 -11.48
N ALA A 83 -24.35 32.72 -11.25
CA ALA A 83 -24.70 33.28 -9.95
C ALA A 83 -26.17 33.14 -9.61
N LEU A 84 -26.45 32.57 -8.44
CA LEU A 84 -27.79 32.37 -7.89
C LEU A 84 -27.90 33.01 -6.50
N LYS A 85 -29.02 33.68 -6.24
CA LYS A 85 -29.33 34.28 -4.94
C LYS A 85 -30.10 33.29 -4.05
N VAL A 86 -30.09 33.53 -2.74
CA VAL A 86 -30.99 32.83 -1.81
C VAL A 86 -32.43 32.89 -2.32
N GLY A 87 -33.08 31.73 -2.39
CA GLY A 87 -34.44 31.56 -2.93
C GLY A 87 -34.49 31.19 -4.41
N ASP A 88 -33.39 31.32 -5.15
CA ASP A 88 -33.36 30.91 -6.56
C ASP A 88 -33.43 29.38 -6.70
N LEU A 89 -34.14 28.92 -7.71
CA LEU A 89 -34.20 27.52 -8.11
C LEU A 89 -32.88 27.13 -8.80
N ALA A 90 -32.10 26.24 -8.19
CA ALA A 90 -30.81 25.78 -8.72
C ALA A 90 -30.95 24.54 -9.62
N VAL A 91 -31.84 23.61 -9.28
CA VAL A 91 -32.05 22.39 -10.06
C VAL A 91 -33.52 22.00 -10.02
N TRP A 92 -34.03 21.56 -11.16
CA TRP A 92 -35.38 21.04 -11.31
C TRP A 92 -35.33 19.66 -11.95
N VAL A 93 -36.11 18.72 -11.42
CA VAL A 93 -36.27 17.38 -11.98
C VAL A 93 -37.77 17.08 -12.06
N GLY A 94 -38.23 16.54 -13.18
CA GLY A 94 -39.60 16.07 -13.37
C GLY A 94 -39.64 14.67 -13.98
N ALA A 95 -40.57 13.84 -13.54
CA ALA A 95 -40.82 12.51 -14.08
C ALA A 95 -42.33 12.22 -14.14
N SER A 96 -42.78 11.70 -15.28
CA SER A 96 -44.16 11.30 -15.55
C SER A 96 -44.25 9.81 -15.78
N ALA A 97 -45.20 9.13 -15.14
CA ALA A 97 -45.36 7.68 -15.23
C ALA A 97 -46.83 7.25 -15.14
N ALA A 98 -47.13 6.00 -15.50
CA ALA A 98 -48.47 5.44 -15.37
C ALA A 98 -48.96 5.44 -13.90
N HIS A 99 -48.06 5.18 -12.94
CA HIS A 99 -48.36 5.18 -11.52
C HIS A 99 -47.36 6.05 -10.72
N ARG A 100 -47.75 6.41 -9.50
CA ARG A 100 -47.02 7.38 -8.67
C ARG A 100 -45.67 6.87 -8.16
N ASP A 101 -45.51 5.56 -7.91
CA ASP A 101 -44.30 5.00 -7.29
C ASP A 101 -43.10 5.15 -8.23
N GLU A 102 -43.29 4.83 -9.49
CA GLU A 102 -42.31 4.93 -10.57
C GLU A 102 -41.90 6.39 -10.77
N ALA A 103 -42.86 7.33 -10.75
CA ALA A 103 -42.57 8.75 -10.84
C ALA A 103 -41.70 9.25 -9.66
N PHE A 104 -42.01 8.84 -8.42
CA PHE A 104 -41.19 9.18 -7.25
C PHE A 104 -39.78 8.59 -7.33
N ARG A 105 -39.67 7.31 -7.69
CA ARG A 105 -38.38 6.60 -7.74
C ARG A 105 -37.48 7.14 -8.84
N ALA A 106 -38.03 7.45 -10.02
CA ALA A 106 -37.28 8.08 -11.09
C ALA A 106 -36.82 9.50 -10.73
N CYS A 107 -37.72 10.33 -10.17
CA CYS A 107 -37.39 11.69 -9.76
C CYS A 107 -36.26 11.71 -8.70
N ARG A 108 -36.36 10.84 -7.68
CA ARG A 108 -35.33 10.70 -6.65
C ARG A 108 -33.99 10.20 -7.21
N TYR A 109 -34.03 9.17 -8.05
CA TYR A 109 -32.82 8.62 -8.67
C TYR A 109 -32.08 9.69 -9.48
N ILE A 110 -32.79 10.46 -10.30
CA ILE A 110 -32.16 11.51 -11.12
C ILE A 110 -31.46 12.54 -10.23
N ILE A 111 -32.10 13.09 -9.18
CA ILE A 111 -31.45 14.11 -8.35
C ILE A 111 -30.25 13.55 -7.57
N ASP A 112 -30.33 12.32 -7.06
CA ASP A 112 -29.24 11.68 -6.33
C ASP A 112 -28.03 11.44 -7.24
N GLU A 113 -28.25 10.96 -8.46
CA GLU A 113 -27.19 10.72 -9.45
C GLU A 113 -26.62 12.03 -10.01
N ILE A 114 -27.44 13.07 -10.22
CA ILE A 114 -26.96 14.40 -10.63
C ILE A 114 -26.00 14.95 -9.58
N LYS A 115 -26.31 14.80 -8.29
CA LYS A 115 -25.42 15.22 -7.20
C LYS A 115 -24.14 14.40 -7.12
N HIS A 116 -24.13 13.16 -7.62
CA HIS A 116 -22.99 12.25 -7.50
C HIS A 116 -22.07 12.25 -8.73
N ARG A 117 -22.63 12.31 -9.93
CA ARG A 117 -21.92 12.06 -11.20
C ARG A 117 -21.74 13.30 -12.05
N LEU A 118 -22.58 14.32 -11.87
CA LEU A 118 -22.55 15.48 -12.77
C LEU A 118 -21.34 16.37 -12.42
N PRO A 119 -20.47 16.71 -13.39
CA PRO A 119 -19.30 17.56 -13.17
C PRO A 119 -19.71 19.04 -13.07
N ILE A 120 -20.37 19.37 -11.95
CA ILE A 120 -20.77 20.72 -11.55
C ILE A 120 -20.14 21.02 -10.18
N TRP A 121 -19.53 22.18 -10.07
CA TRP A 121 -18.93 22.69 -8.85
C TRP A 121 -19.76 23.85 -8.31
N LYS A 122 -19.91 23.91 -6.99
CA LYS A 122 -20.54 25.04 -6.30
C LYS A 122 -19.49 25.84 -5.56
N LYS A 123 -19.59 27.16 -5.66
CA LYS A 123 -18.84 28.10 -4.85
C LYS A 123 -19.83 28.87 -3.99
N GLU A 124 -19.65 28.82 -2.68
CA GLU A 124 -20.55 29.48 -1.73
C GLU A 124 -19.96 30.84 -1.33
N HIS A 125 -20.81 31.87 -1.29
CA HIS A 125 -20.43 33.20 -0.82
C HIS A 125 -20.99 33.42 0.59
N TYR A 126 -20.08 33.64 1.55
CA TYR A 126 -20.44 33.84 2.95
C TYR A 126 -20.44 35.34 3.29
N LEU A 127 -21.33 35.75 4.20
CA LEU A 127 -21.43 37.14 4.68
C LEU A 127 -20.15 37.65 5.37
N SER A 128 -19.21 36.76 5.74
CA SER A 128 -17.90 37.10 6.29
C SER A 128 -16.88 37.57 5.24
N GLY A 129 -17.18 37.45 3.94
CA GLY A 129 -16.31 37.86 2.83
C GLY A 129 -15.39 36.76 2.28
N ASP A 130 -15.44 35.56 2.86
CA ASP A 130 -14.72 34.38 2.36
C ASP A 130 -15.60 33.59 1.36
N ALA A 131 -14.98 32.98 0.36
CA ALA A 131 -15.67 32.12 -0.61
C ALA A 131 -14.95 30.76 -0.73
N GLU A 132 -15.71 29.67 -0.63
CA GLU A 132 -15.17 28.30 -0.60
C GLU A 132 -15.69 27.49 -1.79
N TRP A 133 -14.78 26.81 -2.49
CA TRP A 133 -15.13 25.83 -3.51
C TRP A 133 -15.50 24.52 -2.85
N VAL A 134 -16.76 24.13 -2.95
CA VAL A 134 -17.25 22.89 -2.38
C VAL A 134 -17.64 21.98 -3.54
N ALA A 135 -17.01 20.80 -3.62
CA ALA A 135 -17.51 19.78 -4.54
C ALA A 135 -18.95 19.41 -4.14
N CYS A 136 -19.83 19.18 -5.10
CA CYS A 136 -21.11 18.52 -4.82
C CYS A 136 -20.84 17.05 -4.45
N THR A 137 -20.31 16.80 -3.26
CA THR A 137 -20.16 15.45 -2.70
C THR A 137 -20.81 15.45 -1.33
N HIS A 138 -22.02 14.90 -1.26
CA HIS A 138 -22.61 14.55 0.02
C HIS A 138 -22.13 13.17 0.44
N VAL A 139 -21.59 13.09 1.67
CA VAL A 139 -21.37 11.85 2.40
C VAL A 139 -22.73 11.18 2.62
N HIS A 140 -22.84 9.89 2.30
CA HIS A 140 -24.02 9.08 2.58
C HIS A 140 -24.45 9.22 4.05
N ARG A 141 -25.67 9.67 4.29
CA ARG A 141 -26.44 9.24 5.47
C ARG A 141 -27.26 8.04 5.04
N GLU A 142 -27.05 6.91 5.71
CA GLU A 142 -27.90 5.73 5.59
C GLU A 142 -29.35 6.15 5.89
N HIS A 143 -30.24 5.97 4.92
CA HIS A 143 -31.67 6.07 5.17
C HIS A 143 -32.12 4.69 5.65
N GLU A 144 -32.56 4.62 6.90
CA GLU A 144 -33.28 3.48 7.47
C GLU A 144 -34.49 3.15 6.59
N HIS A 145 -34.41 2.04 5.87
CA HIS A 145 -35.58 1.39 5.31
C HIS A 145 -36.11 0.43 6.37
N GLU A 146 -37.34 0.68 6.85
CA GLU A 146 -38.12 -0.32 7.57
C GLU A 146 -38.32 -1.52 6.62
N HIS A 147 -37.59 -2.60 6.86
CA HIS A 147 -37.75 -3.86 6.15
C HIS A 147 -38.94 -4.62 6.72
N GLU A 148 -40.09 -4.57 6.05
CA GLU A 148 -41.00 -5.70 6.05
C GLU A 148 -40.27 -6.89 5.40
N MET A 149 -40.03 -7.92 6.21
CA MET A 149 -39.35 -9.16 5.80
C MET A 149 -40.18 -9.94 4.79
N HIS A 150 -40.08 -9.58 3.51
CA HIS A 150 -40.38 -10.50 2.43
C HIS A 150 -39.10 -11.26 2.07
N HIS A 151 -39.04 -12.51 2.51
CA HIS A 151 -38.04 -13.48 2.07
C HIS A 151 -38.21 -13.75 0.56
N HIS A 152 -37.64 -12.88 -0.26
CA HIS A 152 -37.30 -13.21 -1.63
C HIS A 152 -35.84 -13.62 -1.65
N ALA A 153 -35.59 -14.89 -1.94
CA ALA A 153 -34.25 -15.38 -2.23
C ALA A 153 -33.73 -14.61 -3.44
N HIS A 154 -32.87 -13.61 -3.21
CA HIS A 154 -32.13 -12.96 -4.27
C HIS A 154 -31.26 -14.01 -4.94
N PRO A 155 -31.24 -14.11 -6.29
CA PRO A 155 -30.25 -14.91 -6.98
C PRO A 155 -28.86 -14.45 -6.52
N PRO A 156 -27.88 -15.37 -6.38
CA PRO A 156 -26.54 -15.00 -5.94
C PRO A 156 -26.02 -13.87 -6.85
N ALA A 157 -25.47 -12.83 -6.24
CA ALA A 157 -24.86 -11.73 -6.97
C ALA A 157 -23.89 -12.30 -8.01
N ALA A 158 -23.93 -11.78 -9.23
CA ALA A 158 -23.00 -12.18 -10.28
C ALA A 158 -21.56 -12.12 -9.73
N PRO A 159 -20.70 -13.10 -10.05
CA PRO A 159 -19.33 -13.11 -9.57
C PRO A 159 -18.64 -11.80 -9.95
N PHE A 160 -17.96 -11.18 -8.99
CA PHE A 160 -17.23 -9.94 -9.20
C PHE A 160 -16.29 -10.09 -10.39
N THR A 161 -16.41 -9.20 -11.36
CA THR A 161 -15.52 -9.13 -12.51
C THR A 161 -14.77 -7.79 -12.43
N PRO A 162 -13.43 -7.79 -12.35
CA PRO A 162 -12.66 -6.56 -12.35
C PRO A 162 -12.89 -5.75 -13.62
N ASP A 163 -13.02 -4.43 -13.51
CA ASP A 163 -13.10 -3.51 -14.64
C ASP A 163 -11.74 -2.84 -14.91
N TYR A 164 -11.05 -3.32 -15.94
CA TYR A 164 -9.78 -2.75 -16.40
C TYR A 164 -9.94 -1.78 -17.58
N SER A 165 -11.17 -1.38 -17.93
CA SER A 165 -11.46 -0.59 -19.13
C SER A 165 -10.65 0.71 -19.24
N ARG A 166 -10.29 1.33 -18.11
CA ARG A 166 -9.47 2.55 -18.08
C ARG A 166 -8.04 2.32 -18.50
N GLN A 167 -7.39 1.26 -18.00
CA GLN A 167 -6.02 0.93 -18.37
C GLN A 167 -5.93 0.26 -19.74
N LEU A 168 -6.94 -0.52 -20.14
CA LEU A 168 -7.05 -1.10 -21.49
C LEU A 168 -7.05 -0.05 -22.60
N ARG A 169 -7.50 1.18 -22.32
CA ARG A 169 -7.46 2.30 -23.29
C ARG A 169 -6.05 2.81 -23.58
N LEU A 170 -5.06 2.54 -22.71
CA LEU A 170 -3.67 2.87 -22.97
C LEU A 170 -3.15 1.93 -24.05
N ARG A 171 -2.59 2.49 -25.13
CA ARG A 171 -2.13 1.73 -26.31
C ARG A 171 -1.10 0.67 -25.93
N GLU A 172 -0.20 1.01 -25.01
CA GLU A 172 0.86 0.14 -24.53
C GLU A 172 0.35 -0.97 -23.60
N VAL A 173 -0.85 -0.81 -23.04
CA VAL A 173 -1.53 -1.85 -22.26
C VAL A 173 -2.40 -2.66 -23.23
N GLY A 174 -3.56 -2.15 -23.63
CA GLY A 174 -4.53 -2.92 -24.41
C GLY A 174 -4.86 -4.30 -23.83
N GLU A 175 -5.55 -5.11 -24.61
CA GLU A 175 -5.88 -6.50 -24.20
C GLU A 175 -4.62 -7.34 -23.94
N ALA A 176 -3.59 -7.18 -24.77
CA ALA A 176 -2.36 -7.95 -24.68
C ALA A 176 -1.56 -7.64 -23.41
N GLY A 177 -1.42 -6.37 -23.05
CA GLY A 177 -0.75 -5.94 -21.83
C GLY A 177 -1.53 -6.34 -20.58
N GLN A 178 -2.87 -6.26 -20.62
CA GLN A 178 -3.69 -6.77 -19.51
C GLN A 178 -3.53 -8.27 -19.32
N ALA A 179 -3.54 -9.04 -20.40
CA ALA A 179 -3.29 -10.48 -20.35
C ALA A 179 -1.88 -10.78 -19.80
N LYS A 180 -0.88 -9.96 -20.16
CA LYS A 180 0.48 -10.07 -19.62
C LYS A 180 0.51 -9.81 -18.12
N LEU A 181 -0.17 -8.78 -17.62
CA LEU A 181 -0.32 -8.53 -16.18
C LEU A 181 -1.00 -9.72 -15.48
N ALA A 182 -2.10 -10.22 -16.03
CA ALA A 182 -2.84 -11.36 -15.48
C ALA A 182 -2.03 -12.67 -15.46
N ALA A 183 -1.02 -12.81 -16.32
CA ALA A 183 -0.08 -13.93 -16.32
C ALA A 183 1.15 -13.70 -15.42
N SER A 184 1.41 -12.45 -15.02
CA SER A 184 2.59 -12.06 -14.25
C SER A 184 2.49 -12.45 -12.77
N ARG A 185 3.65 -12.72 -12.18
CA ARG A 185 3.85 -13.04 -10.77
C ARG A 185 4.86 -12.07 -10.19
N VAL A 186 4.47 -11.31 -9.16
CA VAL A 186 5.35 -10.34 -8.48
C VAL A 186 5.52 -10.72 -7.02
N LEU A 187 6.75 -10.77 -6.54
CA LEU A 187 7.07 -10.92 -5.11
C LEU A 187 7.28 -9.55 -4.49
N VAL A 188 6.59 -9.24 -3.39
CA VAL A 188 6.73 -8.03 -2.60
C VAL A 188 7.32 -8.39 -1.24
N ILE A 189 8.48 -7.82 -0.91
CA ILE A 189 9.18 -8.06 0.37
C ILE A 189 8.93 -6.85 1.27
N GLY A 190 8.14 -7.03 2.31
CA GLY A 190 7.64 -5.98 3.19
C GLY A 190 6.26 -5.48 2.78
N ALA A 191 5.32 -5.53 3.71
CA ALA A 191 3.94 -5.05 3.61
C ALA A 191 3.72 -3.78 4.48
N GLY A 192 4.80 -3.00 4.65
CA GLY A 192 4.83 -1.74 5.40
C GLY A 192 4.47 -0.51 4.57
N GLY A 193 5.06 0.65 4.89
CA GLY A 193 4.67 1.94 4.27
C GLY A 193 4.95 2.03 2.76
N LEU A 194 6.05 1.42 2.30
CA LEU A 194 6.34 1.27 0.86
C LEU A 194 5.50 0.15 0.24
N GLY A 195 5.32 -0.96 0.96
CA GLY A 195 4.63 -2.16 0.47
C GLY A 195 3.14 -1.98 0.27
N CYS A 196 2.46 -1.22 1.15
CA CYS A 196 1.02 -0.97 1.07
C CYS A 196 0.56 -0.44 -0.30
N PRO A 197 1.12 0.67 -0.84
CA PRO A 197 0.78 1.14 -2.17
C PRO A 197 1.22 0.16 -3.26
N VAL A 198 2.38 -0.49 -3.15
CA VAL A 198 2.83 -1.50 -4.14
C VAL A 198 1.81 -2.62 -4.29
N ILE A 199 1.43 -3.24 -3.18
CA ILE A 199 0.46 -4.36 -3.16
C ILE A 199 -0.89 -3.90 -3.72
N SER A 200 -1.38 -2.74 -3.28
CA SER A 200 -2.68 -2.20 -3.69
C SER A 200 -2.72 -1.88 -5.19
N TYR A 201 -1.70 -1.19 -5.71
CA TYR A 201 -1.65 -0.80 -7.13
C TYR A 201 -1.43 -2.00 -8.04
N LEU A 202 -0.59 -2.97 -7.68
CA LEU A 202 -0.38 -4.16 -8.50
C LEU A 202 -1.62 -5.08 -8.51
N ALA A 203 -2.30 -5.23 -7.37
CA ALA A 203 -3.57 -5.95 -7.31
C ALA A 203 -4.66 -5.24 -8.13
N GLY A 204 -4.79 -3.92 -7.98
CA GLY A 204 -5.73 -3.10 -8.75
C GLY A 204 -5.45 -3.13 -10.26
N ALA A 205 -4.18 -3.19 -10.67
CA ALA A 205 -3.78 -3.32 -12.07
C ALA A 205 -4.04 -4.73 -12.65
N GLY A 206 -4.34 -5.72 -11.81
CA GLY A 206 -4.62 -7.09 -12.24
C GLY A 206 -3.38 -7.94 -12.47
N VAL A 207 -2.31 -7.73 -11.71
CA VAL A 207 -1.19 -8.69 -11.66
C VAL A 207 -1.71 -10.05 -11.18
N GLY A 208 -1.49 -11.12 -11.93
CA GLY A 208 -2.13 -12.41 -11.70
C GLY A 208 -1.82 -13.06 -10.36
N THR A 209 -0.56 -12.96 -9.91
CA THR A 209 -0.14 -13.49 -8.61
C THR A 209 0.74 -12.51 -7.86
N LEU A 210 0.41 -12.26 -6.60
CA LEU A 210 1.25 -11.52 -5.65
C LEU A 210 1.81 -12.47 -4.59
N GLY A 211 3.14 -12.56 -4.53
CA GLY A 211 3.84 -13.09 -3.37
C GLY A 211 4.07 -11.98 -2.36
N ILE A 212 3.81 -12.20 -1.08
CA ILE A 212 4.00 -11.20 -0.02
C ILE A 212 4.81 -11.83 1.12
N VAL A 213 5.92 -11.19 1.47
CA VAL A 213 6.79 -11.59 2.59
C VAL A 213 6.73 -10.52 3.66
N ASP A 214 6.19 -10.81 4.83
CA ASP A 214 6.23 -9.92 5.98
C ASP A 214 5.99 -10.71 7.28
N GLY A 215 6.89 -10.56 8.25
CA GLY A 215 6.82 -11.26 9.54
C GLY A 215 6.26 -10.45 10.69
N ASP A 216 5.98 -9.18 10.47
CA ASP A 216 5.53 -8.29 11.53
C ASP A 216 4.03 -8.44 11.79
N ARG A 217 3.66 -8.09 13.01
CA ARG A 217 2.27 -7.75 13.35
C ARG A 217 2.04 -6.27 13.12
N LEU A 218 0.80 -5.89 12.83
CA LEU A 218 0.42 -4.50 12.74
C LEU A 218 0.43 -3.85 14.12
N GLU A 219 1.09 -2.71 14.26
CA GLU A 219 1.06 -1.88 15.46
C GLU A 219 0.27 -0.60 15.22
N ALA A 220 -0.31 0.00 16.26
CA ALA A 220 -0.99 1.30 16.16
C ALA A 220 -0.05 2.40 15.60
N SER A 221 1.24 2.33 15.94
CA SER A 221 2.31 3.21 15.45
C SER A 221 2.52 3.16 13.93
N ASN A 222 1.96 2.16 13.25
CA ASN A 222 2.13 1.92 11.81
C ASN A 222 1.04 2.59 10.97
N LEU A 223 -0.15 2.81 11.54
CA LEU A 223 -1.36 3.20 10.80
C LEU A 223 -1.22 4.54 10.06
N HIS A 224 -0.42 5.48 10.58
CA HIS A 224 -0.22 6.78 9.94
C HIS A 224 0.48 6.72 8.57
N ARG A 225 1.09 5.58 8.21
CA ARG A 225 1.83 5.38 6.94
C ARG A 225 1.52 4.08 6.22
N GLN A 226 0.75 3.17 6.82
CA GLN A 226 0.37 1.87 6.25
C GLN A 226 -1.14 1.85 5.98
N THR A 227 -1.56 2.64 5.00
CA THR A 227 -2.96 3.04 4.77
C THR A 227 -3.87 1.93 4.22
N MET A 228 -3.33 0.74 3.94
CA MET A 228 -4.10 -0.44 3.55
C MET A 228 -4.77 -1.12 4.75
N TYR A 229 -4.35 -0.80 5.98
CA TYR A 229 -4.87 -1.38 7.22
C TYR A 229 -5.67 -0.36 8.02
N ASP A 230 -6.48 -0.86 8.95
CA ASP A 230 -7.28 -0.02 9.85
C ASP A 230 -7.02 -0.33 11.34
N ALA A 231 -7.63 0.45 12.24
CA ALA A 231 -7.40 0.33 13.67
C ALA A 231 -7.87 -1.01 14.26
N ALA A 232 -8.83 -1.69 13.62
CA ALA A 232 -9.31 -2.99 14.08
C ALA A 232 -8.32 -4.12 13.76
N ASP A 233 -7.40 -3.89 12.83
CA ASP A 233 -6.39 -4.85 12.39
C ASP A 233 -5.18 -4.97 13.33
N VAL A 234 -5.08 -4.10 14.34
CA VAL A 234 -3.89 -4.02 15.21
C VAL A 234 -3.67 -5.34 15.96
N GLY A 235 -2.44 -5.86 15.89
CA GLY A 235 -2.03 -7.14 16.47
C GLY A 235 -2.09 -8.32 15.48
N GLU A 236 -2.79 -8.19 14.35
CA GLU A 236 -2.80 -9.22 13.30
C GLU A 236 -1.50 -9.20 12.48
N LEU A 237 -1.15 -10.32 11.85
CA LEU A 237 0.03 -10.42 10.97
C LEU A 237 -0.19 -9.60 9.70
N LYS A 238 0.75 -8.70 9.37
CA LYS A 238 0.66 -7.83 8.18
C LYS A 238 0.48 -8.62 6.89
N VAL A 239 1.16 -9.75 6.74
CA VAL A 239 1.04 -10.60 5.55
C VAL A 239 -0.37 -11.20 5.38
N THR A 240 -1.04 -11.53 6.50
CA THR A 240 -2.42 -12.05 6.47
C THR A 240 -3.40 -10.95 6.13
N LEU A 241 -3.23 -9.77 6.74
CA LEU A 241 -4.01 -8.58 6.44
C LEU A 241 -3.87 -8.18 4.97
N ALA A 242 -2.64 -8.12 4.45
CA ALA A 242 -2.37 -7.77 3.05
C ALA A 242 -3.07 -8.74 2.08
N ALA A 243 -3.00 -10.05 2.34
CA ALA A 243 -3.71 -11.05 1.53
C ALA A 243 -5.23 -10.85 1.55
N ARG A 244 -5.81 -10.56 2.73
CA ARG A 244 -7.24 -10.25 2.88
C ARG A 244 -7.62 -8.99 2.10
N ARG A 245 -6.78 -7.95 2.12
CA ARG A 245 -7.00 -6.68 1.41
C ARG A 245 -6.91 -6.86 -0.10
N VAL A 246 -5.96 -7.65 -0.60
CA VAL A 246 -5.88 -8.01 -2.03
C VAL A 246 -7.13 -8.76 -2.46
N ALA A 247 -7.56 -9.77 -1.70
CA ALA A 247 -8.77 -10.54 -2.03
C ALA A 247 -10.04 -9.67 -2.05
N ALA A 248 -10.14 -8.68 -1.15
CA ALA A 248 -11.25 -7.74 -1.13
C ALA A 248 -11.20 -6.72 -2.29
N LEU A 249 -10.00 -6.24 -2.63
CA LEU A 249 -9.79 -5.27 -3.70
C LEU A 249 -9.96 -5.90 -5.09
N ASN A 250 -9.37 -7.07 -5.29
CA ASN A 250 -9.38 -7.78 -6.56
C ASN A 250 -9.33 -9.31 -6.37
N PRO A 251 -10.50 -9.97 -6.29
CA PRO A 251 -10.63 -11.42 -6.13
C PRO A 251 -10.00 -12.28 -7.24
N SER A 252 -9.67 -11.72 -8.42
CA SER A 252 -9.01 -12.49 -9.48
C SER A 252 -7.51 -12.67 -9.26
N VAL A 253 -6.92 -11.92 -8.32
CA VAL A 253 -5.49 -11.95 -8.01
C VAL A 253 -5.21 -13.05 -6.99
N LYS A 254 -4.26 -13.93 -7.30
CA LYS A 254 -3.82 -14.99 -6.37
C LYS A 254 -2.78 -14.44 -5.41
N VAL A 255 -2.86 -14.79 -4.14
CA VAL A 255 -1.88 -14.36 -3.13
C VAL A 255 -1.14 -15.55 -2.55
N ARG A 256 0.19 -15.45 -2.46
CA ARG A 256 1.07 -16.39 -1.73
C ARG A 256 1.76 -15.62 -0.62
N THR A 257 1.78 -16.17 0.59
CA THR A 257 2.27 -15.45 1.78
C THR A 257 3.41 -16.18 2.45
N TRP A 258 4.41 -15.43 2.91
CA TRP A 258 5.48 -15.89 3.79
C TRP A 258 5.50 -15.02 5.04
N VAL A 259 5.25 -15.64 6.19
CA VAL A 259 5.36 -14.98 7.50
C VAL A 259 6.83 -14.89 7.92
N ALA A 260 7.62 -15.95 7.70
CA ALA A 260 9.04 -15.90 8.03
C ALA A 260 9.81 -15.07 6.98
N PRO A 261 10.82 -14.28 7.40
CA PRO A 261 11.77 -13.66 6.47
C PRO A 261 12.42 -14.73 5.59
N LEU A 262 12.57 -14.43 4.30
CA LEU A 262 13.26 -15.32 3.37
C LEU A 262 14.73 -15.44 3.77
N GLN A 263 15.16 -16.67 4.08
CA GLN A 263 16.56 -16.97 4.31
C GLN A 263 17.35 -16.92 3.00
N ALA A 264 18.67 -16.72 3.10
CA ALA A 264 19.54 -16.46 1.95
C ALA A 264 19.40 -17.47 0.79
N GLU A 265 19.41 -18.78 1.07
CA GLU A 265 19.25 -19.82 0.05
C GLU A 265 17.82 -19.87 -0.51
N GLN A 266 16.85 -19.78 0.38
CA GLN A 266 15.43 -19.80 0.03
C GLN A 266 15.07 -18.61 -0.86
N ALA A 267 15.67 -17.44 -0.62
CA ALA A 267 15.41 -16.24 -1.39
C ALA A 267 15.75 -16.44 -2.87
N VAL A 268 16.88 -17.08 -3.20
CA VAL A 268 17.29 -17.33 -4.60
C VAL A 268 16.27 -18.22 -5.32
N GLU A 269 15.85 -19.31 -4.68
CA GLU A 269 14.87 -20.25 -5.25
C GLU A 269 13.50 -19.58 -5.43
N VAL A 270 13.01 -18.92 -4.38
CA VAL A 270 11.72 -18.22 -4.40
C VAL A 270 11.73 -17.13 -5.46
N PHE A 271 12.79 -16.34 -5.59
CA PHE A 271 12.87 -15.27 -6.61
C PHE A 271 12.69 -15.84 -8.02
N GLY A 272 13.32 -16.99 -8.31
CA GLY A 272 13.18 -17.66 -9.62
C GLY A 272 11.76 -18.13 -9.96
N GLU A 273 10.83 -18.15 -9.00
CA GLU A 273 9.42 -18.42 -9.23
C GLU A 273 8.60 -17.17 -9.62
N PHE A 274 9.19 -15.99 -9.62
CA PHE A 274 8.52 -14.73 -9.91
C PHE A 274 9.15 -14.04 -11.12
N ASP A 275 8.36 -13.21 -11.79
CA ASP A 275 8.82 -12.47 -12.97
C ASP A 275 9.48 -11.14 -12.56
N LEU A 276 9.21 -10.68 -11.34
CA LEU A 276 9.72 -9.45 -10.75
C LEU A 276 9.67 -9.52 -9.21
N VAL A 277 10.66 -8.90 -8.56
CA VAL A 277 10.65 -8.65 -7.12
C VAL A 277 10.59 -7.14 -6.82
N VAL A 278 9.85 -6.76 -5.79
CA VAL A 278 9.80 -5.40 -5.26
C VAL A 278 10.20 -5.42 -3.79
N GLU A 279 11.30 -4.74 -3.47
CA GLU A 279 11.84 -4.67 -2.11
C GLU A 279 11.30 -3.42 -1.42
N CYS A 280 10.49 -3.62 -0.40
CA CYS A 280 9.72 -2.59 0.28
C CYS A 280 10.08 -2.48 1.78
N THR A 281 11.21 -3.06 2.20
CA THR A 281 11.62 -2.98 3.61
C THR A 281 12.39 -1.69 3.87
N ASP A 282 12.46 -1.33 5.14
CA ASP A 282 13.29 -0.24 5.66
C ASP A 282 14.65 -0.74 6.17
N ASP A 283 14.97 -2.02 5.98
CA ASP A 283 16.20 -2.65 6.44
C ASP A 283 17.25 -2.72 5.33
N MET A 284 18.44 -2.18 5.61
CA MET A 284 19.55 -2.21 4.66
C MET A 284 20.03 -3.63 4.39
N ARG A 285 20.06 -4.51 5.40
CA ARG A 285 20.52 -5.90 5.21
C ARG A 285 19.60 -6.69 4.28
N SER A 286 18.29 -6.51 4.41
CA SER A 286 17.28 -7.04 3.50
C SER A 286 17.51 -6.57 2.06
N ARG A 287 17.82 -5.30 1.85
CA ARG A 287 18.12 -4.76 0.50
C ARG A 287 19.33 -5.40 -0.16
N TYR A 288 20.43 -5.55 0.59
CA TYR A 288 21.62 -6.24 0.08
C TYR A 288 21.31 -7.70 -0.23
N SER A 289 20.65 -8.40 0.68
CA SER A 289 20.27 -9.81 0.51
C SER A 289 19.34 -10.00 -0.69
N SER A 290 18.36 -9.12 -0.85
CA SER A 290 17.42 -9.13 -1.98
C SER A 290 18.13 -8.82 -3.30
N SER A 291 19.03 -7.82 -3.33
CA SER A 291 19.82 -7.54 -4.54
C SER A 291 20.75 -8.68 -4.90
N ASP A 292 21.35 -9.35 -3.91
CA ASP A 292 22.22 -10.50 -4.14
C ASP A 292 21.41 -11.69 -4.68
N ALA A 293 20.24 -11.97 -4.09
CA ALA A 293 19.35 -13.03 -4.57
C ALA A 293 18.81 -12.75 -5.98
N ALA A 294 18.47 -11.49 -6.29
CA ALA A 294 18.06 -11.06 -7.63
C ALA A 294 19.17 -11.31 -8.67
N VAL A 295 20.41 -10.89 -8.37
CA VAL A 295 21.56 -11.10 -9.26
C VAL A 295 21.85 -12.58 -9.51
N ILE A 296 21.70 -13.43 -8.49
CA ILE A 296 21.95 -14.87 -8.62
C ILE A 296 20.82 -15.57 -9.40
N SER A 297 19.56 -15.23 -9.12
CA SER A 297 18.40 -15.83 -9.79
C SER A 297 18.16 -15.28 -11.21
N GLY A 298 18.71 -14.11 -11.52
CA GLY A 298 18.42 -13.38 -12.76
C GLY A 298 17.04 -12.69 -12.74
N THR A 299 16.41 -12.57 -11.58
CA THR A 299 15.08 -11.97 -11.43
C THR A 299 15.21 -10.46 -11.24
N PRO A 300 14.55 -9.63 -12.06
CA PRO A 300 14.58 -8.18 -11.88
C PRO A 300 14.07 -7.76 -10.50
N LEU A 301 14.60 -6.65 -10.00
CA LEU A 301 14.32 -6.13 -8.66
C LEU A 301 14.11 -4.61 -8.70
N VAL A 302 13.05 -4.14 -8.05
CA VAL A 302 12.83 -2.71 -7.80
C VAL A 302 13.09 -2.42 -6.32
N LEU A 303 14.09 -1.59 -6.06
CA LEU A 303 14.48 -1.14 -4.71
C LEU A 303 13.96 0.28 -4.48
N ALA A 304 13.48 0.56 -3.27
CA ALA A 304 13.33 1.93 -2.82
C ALA A 304 13.70 2.10 -1.34
N SER A 305 13.97 3.35 -0.98
CA SER A 305 14.19 3.76 0.39
C SER A 305 13.61 5.14 0.63
N VAL A 306 13.27 5.43 1.88
CA VAL A 306 12.85 6.77 2.31
C VAL A 306 13.63 7.14 3.56
N TYR A 307 14.15 8.36 3.58
CA TYR A 307 14.74 8.98 4.75
C TYR A 307 14.16 10.39 4.87
N GLN A 308 13.35 10.64 5.91
CA GLN A 308 12.63 11.90 6.11
C GLN A 308 11.78 12.29 4.88
N TYR A 309 12.24 13.27 4.10
CA TYR A 309 11.59 13.77 2.88
C TYR A 309 12.36 13.42 1.60
N GLU A 310 13.37 12.57 1.70
CA GLU A 310 14.16 12.10 0.57
C GLU A 310 13.82 10.65 0.27
N GLY A 311 13.64 10.34 -1.01
CA GLY A 311 13.43 8.99 -1.51
C GLY A 311 14.56 8.56 -2.42
N GLN A 312 14.85 7.27 -2.42
CA GLN A 312 15.71 6.64 -3.41
C GLN A 312 14.93 5.56 -4.14
N LEU A 313 15.14 5.44 -5.44
CA LEU A 313 14.52 4.43 -6.29
C LEU A 313 15.57 3.88 -7.27
N GLN A 314 15.69 2.56 -7.35
CA GLN A 314 16.62 1.88 -8.24
C GLN A 314 15.96 0.66 -8.86
N VAL A 315 16.14 0.48 -10.17
CA VAL A 315 15.80 -0.76 -10.85
C VAL A 315 17.09 -1.55 -11.10
N VAL A 316 17.13 -2.76 -10.56
CA VAL A 316 18.18 -3.75 -10.84
C VAL A 316 17.60 -4.75 -11.82
N GLU A 317 18.06 -4.70 -13.07
CA GLU A 317 17.53 -5.59 -14.10
C GLU A 317 17.98 -7.05 -13.95
N ALA A 318 19.00 -7.31 -13.12
CA ALA A 318 19.57 -8.63 -12.85
C ALA A 318 20.04 -9.41 -14.11
N ARG A 319 20.36 -8.70 -15.20
CA ARG A 319 20.93 -9.27 -16.42
C ARG A 319 22.47 -9.19 -16.40
N PRO A 320 23.18 -10.16 -17.02
CA PRO A 320 24.63 -10.09 -17.16
C PRO A 320 25.08 -8.74 -17.74
N GLY A 321 26.07 -8.12 -17.10
CA GLY A 321 26.61 -6.82 -17.51
C GLY A 321 25.80 -5.59 -17.08
N MET A 322 24.65 -5.76 -16.42
CA MET A 322 23.92 -4.65 -15.79
C MET A 322 24.37 -4.47 -14.33
N PRO A 323 24.36 -3.23 -13.80
CA PRO A 323 24.79 -2.98 -12.44
C PRO A 323 23.73 -3.41 -11.41
N CYS A 324 24.19 -3.77 -10.21
CA CYS A 324 23.35 -4.08 -9.05
C CYS A 324 23.60 -3.09 -7.90
N LEU A 325 22.97 -3.33 -6.74
CA LEU A 325 23.18 -2.50 -5.55
C LEU A 325 24.67 -2.41 -5.16
N ARG A 326 25.39 -3.54 -5.22
CA ARG A 326 26.84 -3.60 -4.89
C ARG A 326 27.73 -2.85 -5.87
N CYS A 327 27.25 -2.57 -7.08
CA CYS A 327 28.00 -1.73 -8.02
C CYS A 327 28.02 -0.26 -7.57
N LEU A 328 26.99 0.17 -6.86
CA LEU A 328 26.90 1.52 -6.31
C LEU A 328 27.49 1.60 -4.90
N TRP A 329 27.20 0.59 -4.07
CA TRP A 329 27.70 0.48 -2.70
C TRP A 329 28.29 -0.92 -2.48
N PRO A 330 29.61 -1.11 -2.68
CA PRO A 330 30.23 -2.44 -2.68
C PRO A 330 30.06 -3.24 -1.37
N HIS A 331 30.02 -2.53 -0.24
CA HIS A 331 29.96 -3.12 1.09
C HIS A 331 28.68 -2.70 1.80
N GLU A 332 28.03 -3.69 2.43
CA GLU A 332 26.95 -3.42 3.38
C GLU A 332 27.49 -2.50 4.48
N PRO A 333 26.84 -1.35 4.73
CA PRO A 333 27.26 -0.44 5.79
C PRO A 333 27.09 -1.12 7.16
N ALA A 334 27.97 -0.77 8.11
CA ALA A 334 27.82 -1.26 9.49
C ALA A 334 26.44 -0.84 10.05
N PRO A 335 25.77 -1.68 10.86
CA PRO A 335 24.46 -1.35 11.44
C PRO A 335 24.43 0.01 12.15
N GLU A 336 25.55 0.41 12.78
CA GLU A 336 25.69 1.69 13.48
C GLU A 336 25.74 2.92 12.56
N ALA A 337 26.09 2.73 11.28
CA ALA A 337 26.15 3.80 10.28
C ALA A 337 24.79 4.08 9.63
N VAL A 338 23.79 3.24 9.87
CA VAL A 338 22.46 3.33 9.30
C VAL A 338 21.49 3.86 10.35
N GLY A 339 21.02 5.09 10.18
CA GLY A 339 19.90 5.60 10.99
C GLY A 339 18.62 4.82 10.68
N SER A 340 17.85 4.41 11.69
CA SER A 340 16.56 3.76 11.45
C SER A 340 15.47 4.81 11.22
N CYS A 341 14.55 4.53 10.30
CA CYS A 341 13.38 5.40 10.07
C CYS A 341 12.56 5.61 11.35
N ALA A 342 12.55 4.62 12.25
CA ALA A 342 11.89 4.69 13.55
C ALA A 342 12.51 5.76 14.48
N LEU A 343 13.83 5.98 14.41
CA LEU A 343 14.52 6.99 15.22
C LEU A 343 14.48 8.38 14.59
N SER A 344 14.43 8.46 13.25
CA SER A 344 14.44 9.73 12.52
C SER A 344 13.05 10.32 12.24
N GLY A 345 11.99 9.52 12.40
CA GLY A 345 10.62 9.89 12.05
C GLY A 345 10.37 9.89 10.54
N VAL A 346 9.11 9.67 10.13
CA VAL A 346 8.70 9.67 8.72
C VAL A 346 7.28 10.20 8.56
N LEU A 347 7.05 11.06 7.57
CA LEU A 347 5.72 11.55 7.23
C LEU A 347 5.03 10.57 6.29
N GLY A 348 3.80 10.14 6.61
CA GLY A 348 3.12 9.01 5.94
C GLY A 348 3.11 9.02 4.41
N PRO A 349 2.80 10.17 3.75
CA PRO A 349 2.89 10.31 2.30
C PRO A 349 4.26 10.04 1.68
N ALA A 350 5.36 10.14 2.42
CA ALA A 350 6.70 9.92 1.86
C ALA A 350 6.91 8.47 1.39
N PRO A 351 6.80 7.44 2.25
CA PRO A 351 6.82 6.04 1.79
C PRO A 351 5.62 5.72 0.90
N GLY A 352 4.46 6.34 1.10
CA GLY A 352 3.32 6.16 0.20
C GLY A 352 3.64 6.55 -1.26
N THR A 353 4.33 7.69 -1.45
CA THR A 353 4.73 8.19 -2.76
C THR A 353 5.80 7.30 -3.39
N LEU A 354 6.86 6.96 -2.65
CA LEU A 354 7.93 6.11 -3.18
C LEU A 354 7.44 4.70 -3.50
N GLY A 355 6.54 4.13 -2.69
CA GLY A 355 5.92 2.84 -2.98
C GLY A 355 5.03 2.89 -4.24
N ALA A 356 4.32 3.99 -4.48
CA ALA A 356 3.61 4.19 -5.76
C ALA A 356 4.59 4.28 -6.95
N MET A 357 5.74 4.93 -6.77
CA MET A 357 6.80 4.96 -7.78
C MET A 357 7.39 3.56 -8.03
N GLN A 358 7.58 2.74 -7.00
CA GLN A 358 7.98 1.34 -7.14
C GLN A 358 6.97 0.53 -7.95
N ALA A 359 5.66 0.68 -7.64
CA ALA A 359 4.60 0.03 -8.39
C ALA A 359 4.63 0.45 -9.87
N MET A 360 4.91 1.72 -10.15
CA MET A 360 5.06 2.22 -11.51
C MET A 360 6.26 1.58 -12.23
N GLU A 361 7.44 1.47 -11.59
CA GLU A 361 8.58 0.76 -12.19
C GLU A 361 8.27 -0.71 -12.45
N ALA A 362 7.54 -1.36 -11.53
CA ALA A 362 7.10 -2.73 -11.67
C ALA A 362 6.19 -2.92 -12.89
N LEU A 363 5.17 -2.07 -13.03
CA LEU A 363 4.27 -2.11 -14.19
C LEU A 363 5.01 -1.81 -15.50
N LYS A 364 5.95 -0.85 -15.50
CA LYS A 364 6.77 -0.57 -16.69
C LYS A 364 7.62 -1.77 -17.10
N LEU A 365 8.21 -2.49 -16.14
CA LEU A 365 8.95 -3.73 -16.41
C LEU A 365 8.04 -4.82 -16.97
N LEU A 366 6.91 -5.09 -16.31
CA LEU A 366 5.98 -6.14 -16.71
C LEU A 366 5.34 -5.86 -18.07
N LEU A 367 5.02 -4.61 -18.38
CA LEU A 367 4.39 -4.22 -19.65
C LEU A 367 5.40 -3.87 -20.75
N ASP A 368 6.71 -3.86 -20.45
CA ASP A 368 7.76 -3.38 -21.36
C ASP A 368 7.52 -1.93 -21.83
N LEU A 369 7.09 -1.06 -20.91
CA LEU A 369 6.89 0.36 -21.19
C LEU A 369 8.24 1.07 -21.34
N PRO A 370 8.28 2.22 -22.05
CA PRO A 370 9.48 3.01 -22.17
C PRO A 370 10.11 3.35 -20.81
N ARG A 371 11.39 3.04 -20.67
CA ARG A 371 12.24 3.38 -19.52
C ARG A 371 13.58 3.92 -20.01
N PRO A 372 14.24 4.81 -19.24
CA PRO A 372 15.62 5.16 -19.51
C PRO A 372 16.51 3.90 -19.55
N ARG A 373 17.40 3.82 -20.55
CA ARG A 373 18.28 2.65 -20.72
C ARG A 373 19.46 2.65 -19.77
N ASP A 374 19.89 3.84 -19.32
CA ASP A 374 21.02 3.96 -18.41
C ASP A 374 20.60 3.68 -16.98
N ALA A 375 21.26 2.70 -16.36
CA ALA A 375 21.07 2.36 -14.97
C ALA A 375 21.49 3.54 -14.08
N ALA A 376 20.62 3.91 -13.14
CA ALA A 376 20.84 5.02 -12.24
C ALA A 376 20.14 4.78 -10.90
N LEU A 377 20.71 5.35 -9.83
CA LEU A 377 19.96 5.64 -8.63
C LEU A 377 19.18 6.93 -8.86
N VAL A 378 17.87 6.90 -8.66
CA VAL A 378 17.02 8.07 -8.72
C VAL A 378 16.82 8.58 -7.29
N LEU A 379 17.27 9.79 -7.03
CA LEU A 379 17.02 10.53 -5.79
C LEU A 379 15.83 11.45 -6.01
N VAL A 380 14.87 11.41 -5.10
CA VAL A 380 13.63 12.20 -5.14
C VAL A 380 13.57 13.05 -3.88
N ASN A 381 13.53 14.36 -4.02
CA ASN A 381 13.23 15.26 -2.92
C ASN A 381 11.73 15.51 -2.91
N LEU A 382 11.04 15.15 -1.82
CA LEU A 382 9.59 15.24 -1.72
C LEU A 382 9.11 16.63 -1.25
N LEU A 383 10.01 17.52 -0.84
CA LEU A 383 9.66 18.89 -0.47
C LEU A 383 9.53 19.80 -1.70
N ASP A 384 10.40 19.63 -2.69
CA ASP A 384 10.44 20.46 -3.90
C ASP A 384 10.16 19.67 -5.20
N HIS A 385 9.94 18.36 -5.09
CA HIS A 385 9.71 17.43 -6.20
C HIS A 385 10.89 17.32 -7.18
N SER A 386 12.09 17.75 -6.80
CA SER A 386 13.28 17.60 -7.62
C SER A 386 13.71 16.14 -7.71
N THR A 387 14.21 15.75 -8.88
CA THR A 387 14.71 14.40 -9.14
C THR A 387 16.13 14.47 -9.67
N THR A 388 17.07 13.81 -8.99
CA THR A 388 18.46 13.67 -9.42
C THR A 388 18.74 12.23 -9.82
N ARG A 389 19.35 12.03 -10.99
CA ARG A 389 19.75 10.69 -11.47
C ARG A 389 21.25 10.55 -11.33
N LEU A 390 21.69 9.63 -10.48
CA LEU A 390 23.09 9.27 -10.30
C LEU A 390 23.38 8.04 -11.16
N PRO A 391 24.08 8.17 -12.31
CA PRO A 391 24.36 7.05 -13.20
C PRO A 391 25.25 6.01 -12.50
N ILE A 392 24.99 4.74 -12.78
CA ILE A 392 25.77 3.62 -12.25
C ILE A 392 26.56 3.00 -13.40
N ASP A 393 27.88 3.13 -13.37
CA ASP A 393 28.74 2.55 -14.39
C ASP A 393 28.85 1.03 -14.22
N ALA A 394 28.23 0.30 -15.14
CA ALA A 394 28.23 -1.16 -15.12
C ALA A 394 29.63 -1.77 -15.36
N THR A 395 30.52 -1.06 -16.07
CA THR A 395 31.89 -1.49 -16.33
C THR A 395 32.77 -1.38 -15.09
N GLN A 396 32.50 -0.41 -14.23
CA GLN A 396 33.13 -0.31 -12.91
C GLN A 396 32.44 -1.18 -11.86
N GLY A 397 31.15 -1.47 -12.03
CA GLY A 397 30.39 -2.25 -11.07
C GLY A 397 30.61 -3.76 -11.15
N CYS A 398 30.19 -4.38 -12.27
CA CYS A 398 30.07 -5.83 -12.37
C CYS A 398 31.38 -6.50 -12.81
N ALA A 399 32.18 -5.80 -13.63
CA ALA A 399 33.45 -6.31 -14.14
C ALA A 399 34.63 -6.14 -13.16
N LEU A 400 34.70 -5.05 -12.39
CA LEU A 400 35.84 -4.81 -11.47
C LEU A 400 35.89 -5.78 -10.27
N HIS A 401 34.75 -6.31 -9.82
CA HIS A 401 34.71 -7.25 -8.69
C HIS A 401 34.79 -8.74 -9.10
N GLY A 402 35.12 -9.04 -10.37
CA GLY A 402 35.23 -10.43 -10.86
C GLY A 402 33.89 -11.17 -11.04
N GLY A 403 32.79 -10.42 -11.20
CA GLY A 403 31.43 -10.92 -11.44
C GLY A 403 30.53 -10.84 -10.20
N CYS A 404 29.50 -9.98 -10.21
CA CYS A 404 28.61 -9.77 -9.07
C CYS A 404 27.91 -11.04 -8.55
N VAL A 405 27.74 -12.07 -9.36
CA VAL A 405 27.16 -13.35 -8.93
C VAL A 405 28.05 -14.05 -7.89
N SER A 406 29.38 -14.00 -8.05
CA SER A 406 30.31 -14.66 -7.11
C SER A 406 30.30 -13.94 -5.76
N VAL A 407 30.35 -12.61 -5.78
CA VAL A 407 30.25 -11.75 -4.59
C VAL A 407 28.91 -11.95 -3.88
N ALA A 408 27.80 -11.95 -4.62
CA ALA A 408 26.47 -12.19 -4.08
C ALA A 408 26.38 -13.57 -3.40
N ARG A 409 26.91 -14.63 -4.02
CA ARG A 409 26.93 -15.98 -3.41
C ARG A 409 27.74 -16.03 -2.12
N GLN A 410 28.91 -15.38 -2.10
CA GLN A 410 29.73 -15.31 -0.89
C GLN A 410 29.04 -14.53 0.22
N ALA A 411 28.39 -13.41 -0.12
CA ALA A 411 27.65 -12.60 0.84
C ALA A 411 26.45 -13.35 1.44
N LEU A 412 25.65 -14.02 0.60
CA LEU A 412 24.53 -14.85 1.07
C LEU A 412 25.00 -16.03 1.92
N ALA A 413 26.08 -16.71 1.54
CA ALA A 413 26.66 -17.78 2.34
C ALA A 413 27.15 -17.28 3.71
N LYS A 414 27.77 -16.09 3.75
CA LYS A 414 28.16 -15.44 5.01
C LYS A 414 26.95 -15.08 5.86
N ALA A 415 25.91 -14.49 5.25
CA ALA A 415 24.67 -14.14 5.95
C ALA A 415 23.99 -15.36 6.57
N ARG A 416 23.99 -16.50 5.87
CA ARG A 416 23.50 -17.79 6.40
C ARG A 416 24.32 -18.25 7.61
N GLN A 417 25.64 -18.23 7.52
CA GLN A 417 26.51 -18.58 8.67
C GLN A 417 26.26 -17.66 9.87
N GLU A 418 26.02 -16.38 9.65
CA GLU A 418 25.66 -15.42 10.71
C GLU A 418 24.28 -15.72 11.31
N ALA A 419 23.27 -16.04 10.50
CA ALA A 419 21.93 -16.41 10.96
C ALA A 419 21.92 -17.73 11.76
N GLU A 420 22.82 -18.68 11.44
CA GLU A 420 23.03 -19.88 12.24
C GLU A 420 23.68 -19.59 13.62
N ILE A 421 24.28 -18.41 13.80
CA ILE A 421 24.88 -17.97 15.06
C ILE A 421 23.84 -17.25 15.92
N ASP A 422 23.13 -16.26 15.38
CA ASP A 422 22.16 -15.47 16.14
C ASP A 422 20.76 -16.11 16.10
N LEU A 423 20.35 -16.72 17.23
CA LEU A 423 19.06 -17.38 17.39
C LEU A 423 18.06 -16.49 18.14
N ALA A 424 16.83 -16.44 17.65
CA ALA A 424 15.73 -15.74 18.30
C ALA A 424 14.93 -16.68 19.20
N PHE A 425 14.64 -16.24 20.42
CA PHE A 425 13.76 -16.91 21.37
C PHE A 425 12.79 -15.90 21.96
N GLY A 426 11.54 -16.30 22.18
CA GLY A 426 10.54 -15.43 22.83
C GLY A 426 10.79 -15.22 24.32
N ASN A 427 11.44 -16.18 24.98
CA ASN A 427 11.89 -16.13 26.36
C ASN A 427 13.04 -17.13 26.59
N LEU A 428 13.73 -17.04 27.73
CA LEU A 428 14.89 -17.89 28.03
C LEU A 428 14.50 -19.31 28.46
N GLU A 429 13.32 -19.48 29.04
CA GLU A 429 12.75 -20.79 29.36
C GLU A 429 12.56 -21.63 28.10
N GLY A 430 12.12 -21.01 27.00
CA GLY A 430 12.03 -21.65 25.69
C GLY A 430 13.38 -22.10 25.15
N ALA A 431 14.44 -21.31 25.36
CA ALA A 431 15.80 -21.70 25.00
C ALA A 431 16.30 -22.90 25.82
N LEU A 432 16.06 -22.89 27.14
CA LEU A 432 16.39 -24.02 28.02
C LEU A 432 15.61 -25.29 27.63
N ALA A 433 14.31 -25.16 27.32
CA ALA A 433 13.47 -26.26 26.86
C ALA A 433 13.93 -26.83 25.51
N ALA A 434 14.51 -25.99 24.64
CA ALA A 434 15.17 -26.41 23.41
C ALA A 434 16.56 -27.05 23.62
N GLY A 435 17.01 -27.16 24.88
CA GLY A 435 18.23 -27.87 25.27
C GLY A 435 19.50 -27.01 25.34
N PHE A 436 19.39 -25.68 25.21
CA PHE A 436 20.55 -24.79 25.26
C PHE A 436 21.08 -24.59 26.69
N GLN A 437 22.40 -24.54 26.82
CA GLN A 437 23.08 -24.09 28.03
C GLN A 437 23.32 -22.58 27.93
N LEU A 438 22.72 -21.81 28.84
CA LEU A 438 22.83 -20.35 28.85
C LEU A 438 24.18 -19.90 29.43
N VAL A 439 24.91 -19.07 28.69
CA VAL A 439 26.14 -18.43 29.17
C VAL A 439 25.92 -16.92 29.20
N ASP A 440 25.84 -16.34 30.39
CA ASP A 440 25.66 -14.90 30.56
C ASP A 440 27.02 -14.19 30.43
N LEU A 441 27.15 -13.35 29.41
CA LEU A 441 28.35 -12.59 29.09
C LEU A 441 28.37 -11.18 29.69
N ARG A 442 27.33 -10.81 30.43
CA ARG A 442 27.22 -9.52 31.09
C ARG A 442 28.13 -9.46 32.32
N ASP A 443 28.56 -8.27 32.68
CA ASP A 443 29.38 -8.08 33.87
C ASP A 443 28.54 -8.20 35.15
N ALA A 444 29.17 -8.42 36.31
CA ALA A 444 28.48 -8.67 37.57
C ALA A 444 27.50 -7.53 37.96
N GLU A 445 27.85 -6.28 37.65
CA GLU A 445 26.98 -5.12 37.87
C GLU A 445 25.73 -5.17 36.99
N GLU A 446 25.87 -5.52 35.71
CA GLU A 446 24.76 -5.68 34.78
C GLU A 446 23.82 -6.81 35.21
N ILE A 447 24.38 -7.94 35.67
CA ILE A 447 23.63 -9.10 36.15
C ILE A 447 22.88 -8.77 37.45
N ALA A 448 23.53 -8.04 38.36
CA ALA A 448 22.91 -7.62 39.63
C ALA A 448 21.78 -6.62 39.40
N ALA A 449 21.96 -5.68 38.47
CA ALA A 449 20.93 -4.71 38.10
C ALA A 449 19.75 -5.37 37.39
N GLU A 450 20.01 -6.38 36.55
CA GLU A 450 18.98 -7.09 35.80
C GLU A 450 19.29 -8.60 35.70
N PRO A 451 18.78 -9.41 36.65
CA PRO A 451 18.89 -10.87 36.57
C PRO A 451 18.09 -11.42 35.38
N LEU A 452 18.55 -12.55 34.80
CA LEU A 452 17.89 -13.18 33.65
C LEU A 452 16.51 -13.79 33.96
N GLY A 453 16.12 -13.91 35.23
CA GLY A 453 14.91 -14.63 35.65
C GLY A 453 15.04 -16.16 35.62
N VAL A 454 16.05 -16.68 34.91
CA VAL A 454 16.45 -18.10 34.89
C VAL A 454 17.90 -18.27 35.33
N GLU A 455 18.25 -19.47 35.80
CA GLU A 455 19.63 -19.79 36.16
C GLU A 455 20.49 -19.97 34.90
N ALA A 456 21.52 -19.14 34.77
CA ALA A 456 22.52 -19.31 33.73
C ALA A 456 23.41 -20.51 34.07
N TRP A 457 23.73 -21.33 33.07
CA TRP A 457 24.65 -22.45 33.24
C TRP A 457 26.06 -21.96 33.63
N ARG A 458 26.50 -20.84 33.05
CA ARG A 458 27.72 -20.11 33.45
C ARG A 458 27.55 -18.60 33.31
N GLN A 459 28.32 -17.86 34.10
CA GLN A 459 28.51 -16.42 33.96
C GLN A 459 29.99 -16.17 33.67
N ILE A 460 30.29 -15.71 32.45
CA ILE A 460 31.65 -15.44 32.00
C ILE A 460 31.63 -14.10 31.27
N PRO A 461 32.20 -13.02 31.84
CA PRO A 461 32.26 -11.73 31.18
C PRO A 461 32.75 -11.84 29.73
N SER A 462 32.10 -11.10 28.82
CA SER A 462 32.42 -11.16 27.38
C SER A 462 33.91 -10.99 27.04
N THR A 463 34.67 -10.26 27.86
CA THR A 463 36.11 -10.04 27.69
C THR A 463 36.96 -11.27 28.00
N GLN A 464 36.42 -12.24 28.76
CA GLN A 464 37.13 -13.43 29.23
C GLN A 464 36.68 -14.71 28.53
N ILE A 465 35.65 -14.64 27.67
CA ILE A 465 34.99 -15.83 27.12
C ILE A 465 35.91 -16.73 26.28
N VAL A 466 36.84 -16.13 25.54
CA VAL A 466 37.81 -16.87 24.71
C VAL A 466 38.85 -17.55 25.61
N GLU A 467 39.42 -16.82 26.57
CA GLU A 467 40.43 -17.34 27.50
C GLU A 467 39.87 -18.45 28.41
N ARG A 468 38.58 -18.35 28.74
CA ARG A 468 37.85 -19.30 29.60
C ARG A 468 36.99 -20.28 28.80
N ALA A 469 37.27 -20.46 27.50
CA ALA A 469 36.52 -21.37 26.65
C ALA A 469 36.55 -22.82 27.15
N ASN A 470 37.63 -23.23 27.83
CA ASN A 470 37.75 -24.54 28.48
C ASN A 470 36.72 -24.79 29.60
N GLU A 471 36.09 -23.74 30.13
CA GLU A 471 35.01 -23.86 31.13
C GLU A 471 33.64 -24.11 30.50
N LEU A 472 33.54 -24.05 29.16
CA LEU A 472 32.31 -24.24 28.42
C LEU A 472 31.99 -25.72 28.19
N GLY A 473 30.70 -26.05 28.16
CA GLY A 473 30.20 -27.41 27.99
C GLY A 473 30.24 -27.84 26.52
N ALA A 474 30.25 -29.15 26.28
CA ALA A 474 30.17 -29.71 24.92
C ALA A 474 28.74 -29.69 24.32
N GLY A 475 27.75 -29.23 25.09
CA GLY A 475 26.36 -29.11 24.63
C GLY A 475 26.11 -27.81 23.83
N PRO A 476 24.92 -27.64 23.25
CA PRO A 476 24.58 -26.42 22.53
C PRO A 476 24.56 -25.21 23.48
N LEU A 477 25.40 -24.23 23.22
CA LEU A 477 25.54 -23.03 24.05
C LEU A 477 24.74 -21.87 23.46
N LEU A 478 24.03 -21.15 24.30
CA LEU A 478 23.42 -19.86 23.96
C LEU A 478 24.05 -18.76 24.80
N LEU A 479 24.89 -17.95 24.14
CA LEU A 479 25.54 -16.80 24.73
C LEU A 479 24.54 -15.64 24.82
N VAL A 480 24.45 -15.03 26.00
CA VAL A 480 23.51 -13.94 26.28
C VAL A 480 24.29 -12.70 26.69
N CYS A 481 23.94 -11.55 26.13
CA CYS A 481 24.41 -10.26 26.61
C CYS A 481 23.29 -9.22 26.59
N ALA A 482 23.56 -7.98 27.00
CA ALA A 482 22.54 -6.93 27.05
C ALA A 482 21.86 -6.65 25.69
N SER A 483 22.60 -6.67 24.57
CA SER A 483 22.10 -6.23 23.25
C SER A 483 22.32 -7.23 22.11
N GLY A 484 22.77 -8.45 22.40
CA GLY A 484 23.12 -9.46 21.39
C GLY A 484 24.48 -9.24 20.71
N ARG A 485 25.03 -8.02 20.71
CA ARG A 485 26.29 -7.70 20.01
C ARG A 485 27.52 -8.44 20.57
N ARG A 486 27.71 -8.41 21.89
CA ARG A 486 28.84 -9.09 22.55
C ARG A 486 28.75 -10.61 22.42
N SER A 487 27.54 -11.17 22.51
CA SER A 487 27.31 -12.61 22.36
C SER A 487 27.53 -13.06 20.93
N ALA A 488 27.08 -12.30 19.93
CA ALA A 488 27.31 -12.63 18.52
C ALA A 488 28.81 -12.60 18.18
N HIS A 489 29.54 -11.59 18.69
CA HIS A 489 30.98 -11.51 18.51
C HIS A 489 31.71 -12.69 19.19
N ALA A 490 31.39 -12.99 20.44
CA ALA A 490 31.97 -14.11 21.18
C ALA A 490 31.68 -15.47 20.49
N ALA A 491 30.46 -15.68 20.02
CA ALA A 491 30.09 -16.90 19.31
C ALA A 491 30.89 -17.07 18.01
N ARG A 492 31.13 -15.98 17.26
CA ARG A 492 31.99 -16.02 16.05
C ARG A 492 33.43 -16.40 16.39
N LEU A 493 34.01 -15.82 17.44
CA LEU A 493 35.37 -16.15 17.88
C LEU A 493 35.49 -17.62 18.28
N LEU A 494 34.57 -18.11 19.11
CA LEU A 494 34.57 -19.52 19.54
C LEU A 494 34.38 -20.48 18.36
N ARG A 495 33.48 -20.17 17.41
CA ARG A 495 33.33 -20.98 16.19
C ARG A 495 34.59 -20.99 15.32
N ALA A 496 35.30 -19.87 15.24
CA ALA A 496 36.58 -19.80 14.53
C ALA A 496 37.68 -20.65 15.19
N GLU A 497 37.60 -20.89 16.50
CA GLU A 497 38.46 -21.81 17.25
C GLU A 497 38.00 -23.28 17.17
N GLY A 498 36.94 -23.57 16.41
CA GLY A 498 36.48 -24.93 16.12
C GLY A 498 35.26 -25.39 16.91
N TRP A 499 34.72 -24.56 17.80
CA TRP A 499 33.51 -24.91 18.54
C TRP A 499 32.30 -25.05 17.61
N GLN A 500 31.69 -26.23 17.57
CA GLN A 500 30.43 -26.49 16.87
C GLN A 500 29.30 -26.34 17.91
N HIS A 501 28.21 -25.66 17.60
CA HIS A 501 27.06 -25.41 18.53
C HIS A 501 27.19 -24.27 19.55
N VAL A 502 27.90 -23.19 19.20
CA VAL A 502 27.86 -21.93 19.97
C VAL A 502 26.97 -20.92 19.24
N HIS A 503 25.98 -20.38 19.94
CA HIS A 503 24.99 -19.47 19.41
C HIS A 503 24.88 -18.22 20.28
N SER A 504 24.29 -17.17 19.76
CA SER A 504 24.02 -15.91 20.45
C SER A 504 22.53 -15.66 20.48
N LEU A 505 22.02 -15.12 21.59
CA LEU A 505 20.65 -14.65 21.67
C LEU A 505 20.50 -13.36 20.84
N ALA A 506 19.76 -13.45 19.74
CA ALA A 506 19.50 -12.32 18.86
C ALA A 506 18.87 -11.15 19.65
N GLY A 507 19.50 -9.96 19.55
CA GLY A 507 19.08 -8.75 20.28
C GLY A 507 19.32 -8.76 21.80
N GLY A 508 19.81 -9.88 22.36
CA GLY A 508 20.14 -10.02 23.77
C GLY A 508 18.95 -9.90 24.71
N VAL A 509 19.23 -9.66 26.00
CA VAL A 509 18.18 -9.53 27.04
C VAL A 509 17.17 -8.43 26.70
N ARG A 510 17.61 -7.35 26.04
CA ARG A 510 16.72 -6.25 25.62
C ARG A 510 15.61 -6.70 24.67
N ALA A 511 15.86 -7.65 23.78
CA ALA A 511 14.85 -8.12 22.83
C ALA A 511 13.70 -8.88 23.52
N LEU A 512 13.99 -9.57 24.62
CA LEU A 512 12.99 -10.29 25.41
C LEU A 512 11.99 -9.35 26.09
N ARG A 513 12.35 -8.08 26.30
CA ARG A 513 11.49 -7.08 26.94
C ARG A 513 10.36 -6.57 26.05
N VAL A 514 10.51 -6.70 24.73
CA VAL A 514 9.54 -6.17 23.74
C VAL A 514 8.42 -7.18 23.47
N MET A 515 8.63 -8.46 23.79
CA MET A 515 7.71 -9.56 23.52
C MET A 515 6.83 -9.96 24.72
N GLY A 516 6.98 -9.29 25.87
CA GLY A 516 6.31 -9.59 27.14
C GLY A 516 5.11 -8.69 27.43
#